data_AF-A0A3D3W1P2-F1
#
_entry.id   AF-A0A3D3W1P2-F1
#
_cell.length_a   1.000
_cell.length_b   1.000
_cell.length_c   1.000
_cell.angle_alpha   90.00
_cell.angle_beta   90.00
_cell.angle_gamma   90.00
#
_symmetry.space_group_name_H-M   'P 1'
#
loop_
_entity.id
_entity.type
_entity.pdbx_description
1 polymer ?
#
loop_
_entity_poly.entity_id
_entity_poly.type
_entity_poly.pdbx_seq_one_letter_code
_entity_poly.pdbx_strand_id
1 'polypeptide(L)'
;MFDGGAGVLQTAVNSWRTQGPRQRRLKQLIPGQNTSLPDLSKARFFTSYALDMPAESIIPNDYRIFRTQVSGKLPVRDEVVFFSQPLQRDLGLNIDIDATIAAVLQHHKASRCRWILHPRETEGPAGAEKLPFLAEFFGLREGYLPIAFATWMSSVARSLPAIYGRPVTCFDIRPLLPNTTNADYLRELDATYADFSNAGAVILPQPHTGLPQTHTPRDPAAHAA
;
A
#
# COMPACT_ATOMS: atom_id res chain seq x y z
N MET A 1 11.41 10.30 0.78
CA MET A 1 11.74 8.88 0.99
C MET A 1 10.57 8.11 0.38
N PHE A 2 10.77 7.40 -0.72
CA PHE A 2 9.66 6.76 -1.45
C PHE A 2 9.41 5.36 -0.88
N ASP A 3 8.20 5.14 -0.37
CA ASP A 3 7.71 3.83 0.07
C ASP A 3 7.21 3.01 -1.13
N GLY A 4 7.52 1.71 -1.11
CA GLY A 4 7.01 0.73 -2.08
C GLY A 4 7.95 0.47 -3.27
N GLY A 5 8.48 -0.76 -3.35
CA GLY A 5 9.36 -1.19 -4.45
C GLY A 5 8.75 -1.02 -5.85
N ALA A 6 7.40 -1.04 -5.97
CA ALA A 6 6.68 -0.79 -7.22
C ALA A 6 6.75 0.67 -7.68
N GLY A 7 6.49 1.62 -6.77
CA GLY A 7 6.54 3.05 -7.04
C GLY A 7 7.95 3.51 -7.38
N VAL A 8 8.94 3.00 -6.64
CA VAL A 8 10.36 3.27 -6.94
C VAL A 8 10.76 2.73 -8.32
N LEU A 9 10.32 1.52 -8.68
CA LEU A 9 10.63 0.93 -9.98
C LEU A 9 9.94 1.68 -11.12
N GLN A 10 8.66 2.04 -10.98
CA GLN A 10 7.94 2.81 -11.99
C GLN A 10 8.50 4.23 -12.15
N THR A 11 8.84 4.90 -11.04
CA THR A 11 9.48 6.23 -11.07
C THR A 11 10.87 6.17 -11.70
N ALA A 12 11.64 5.10 -11.44
CA ALA A 12 12.92 4.86 -12.11
C ALA A 12 12.75 4.65 -13.62
N VAL A 13 11.77 3.84 -14.04
CA VAL A 13 11.44 3.59 -15.45
C VAL A 13 10.97 4.86 -16.16
N ASN A 14 10.07 5.63 -15.55
CA ASN A 14 9.54 6.89 -16.11
C ASN A 14 10.63 7.95 -16.23
N SER A 15 11.53 8.03 -15.24
CA SER A 15 12.69 8.92 -15.28
C SER A 15 13.66 8.52 -16.40
N TRP A 16 13.86 7.22 -16.64
CA TRP A 16 14.67 6.74 -17.78
C TRP A 16 14.03 7.11 -19.14
N ARG A 17 12.72 6.88 -19.33
CA ARG A 17 12.00 7.18 -20.58
C ARG A 17 12.03 8.64 -20.99
N THR A 18 11.82 9.53 -20.02
CA THR A 18 11.64 10.97 -20.28
C THR A 18 12.96 11.70 -20.49
N GLN A 19 14.09 11.16 -20.03
CA GLN A 19 15.36 11.93 -19.94
C GLN A 19 16.60 11.19 -20.48
N GLY A 20 16.49 9.90 -20.84
CA GLY A 20 17.61 9.10 -21.34
C GLY A 20 18.76 8.92 -20.32
N PRO A 21 19.93 8.40 -20.71
CA PRO A 21 21.05 8.10 -19.80
C PRO A 21 21.73 9.33 -19.17
N ARG A 22 21.26 10.55 -19.47
CA ARG A 22 21.87 11.81 -19.01
C ARG A 22 21.13 12.40 -17.78
N GLN A 23 21.63 12.00 -16.60
CA GLN A 23 21.80 12.78 -15.36
C GLN A 23 20.83 12.74 -14.14
N ARG A 24 21.52 12.69 -12.98
CA ARG A 24 21.30 13.29 -11.64
C ARG A 24 20.12 12.91 -10.74
N ARG A 25 18.86 12.83 -11.20
CA ARG A 25 17.74 12.56 -10.24
C ARG A 25 17.70 11.11 -9.75
N LEU A 26 18.09 10.15 -10.59
CA LEU A 26 18.12 8.73 -10.24
C LEU A 26 19.28 8.33 -9.31
N LYS A 27 20.40 9.09 -9.32
CA LYS A 27 21.49 8.93 -8.32
C LYS A 27 21.03 9.19 -6.88
N GLN A 28 19.94 9.96 -6.72
CA GLN A 28 19.33 10.21 -5.41
C GLN A 28 18.32 9.12 -5.01
N LEU A 29 17.85 8.31 -5.97
CA LEU A 29 16.88 7.23 -5.75
C LEU A 29 17.54 5.86 -5.49
N ILE A 30 18.75 5.61 -6.04
CA ILE A 30 19.51 4.37 -5.84
C ILE A 30 20.89 4.73 -5.23
N PRO A 31 21.05 4.66 -3.90
CA PRO A 31 22.32 4.93 -3.24
C PRO A 31 23.41 3.97 -3.74
N GLY A 32 24.53 4.52 -4.24
CA GLY A 32 25.72 3.75 -4.69
C GLY A 32 25.94 3.71 -6.22
N GLN A 33 25.04 4.27 -7.04
CA GLN A 33 25.17 4.24 -8.49
C GLN A 33 26.09 5.36 -9.02
N ASN A 34 27.39 5.05 -9.20
CA ASN A 34 28.39 6.02 -9.66
C ASN A 34 28.51 6.17 -11.19
N THR A 35 27.96 5.24 -11.97
CA THR A 35 28.04 5.22 -13.44
C THR A 35 26.74 5.66 -14.12
N SER A 36 26.81 6.03 -15.40
CA SER A 36 25.64 6.25 -16.26
C SER A 36 24.70 5.04 -16.21
N LEU A 37 23.38 5.27 -16.18
CA LEU A 37 22.40 4.19 -16.15
C LEU A 37 22.65 3.22 -17.32
N PRO A 38 22.55 1.90 -17.10
CA PRO A 38 22.59 0.94 -18.19
C PRO A 38 21.47 1.27 -19.18
N ASP A 39 21.73 1.07 -20.46
CA ASP A 39 20.68 1.18 -21.47
C ASP A 39 19.61 0.11 -21.20
N LEU A 40 18.44 0.55 -20.74
CA LEU A 40 17.31 -0.32 -20.42
C LEU A 40 16.44 -0.65 -21.63
N SER A 41 16.80 -0.18 -22.84
CA SER A 41 16.02 -0.42 -24.08
C SER A 41 15.82 -1.90 -24.42
N LYS A 42 16.73 -2.76 -23.93
CA LYS A 42 16.68 -4.22 -24.08
C LYS A 42 16.47 -4.95 -22.76
N ALA A 43 16.27 -4.23 -21.66
CA ALA A 43 16.09 -4.84 -20.36
C ALA A 43 14.74 -5.56 -20.27
N ARG A 44 14.76 -6.74 -19.65
CA ARG A 44 13.57 -7.46 -19.22
C ARG A 44 13.44 -7.36 -17.71
N PHE A 45 12.26 -6.99 -17.26
CA PHE A 45 11.97 -6.71 -15.85
C PHE A 45 11.18 -7.87 -15.27
N PHE A 46 11.78 -8.56 -14.29
CA PHE A 46 11.07 -9.53 -13.47
C PHE A 46 10.28 -8.78 -12.41
N THR A 47 8.96 -8.86 -12.46
CA THR A 47 8.12 -8.03 -11.59
C THR A 47 6.77 -8.69 -11.33
N SER A 48 6.30 -8.63 -10.09
CA SER A 48 4.90 -8.89 -9.76
C SER A 48 4.01 -7.65 -9.93
N TYR A 49 4.62 -6.54 -10.35
CA TYR A 49 3.98 -5.25 -10.59
C TYR A 49 3.62 -5.07 -12.06
N ALA A 50 2.42 -4.55 -12.33
CA ALA A 50 2.06 -3.90 -13.57
C ALA A 50 2.95 -2.66 -13.71
N LEU A 51 3.87 -2.74 -14.66
CA LEU A 51 4.66 -1.61 -15.08
C LEU A 51 4.02 -1.05 -16.33
N ASP A 52 3.98 0.28 -16.45
CA ASP A 52 3.77 0.93 -17.74
C ASP A 52 5.04 0.68 -18.57
N MET A 53 5.13 -0.51 -19.19
CA MET A 53 6.19 -1.02 -20.04
C MET A 53 5.60 -1.89 -21.14
N PRO A 54 6.22 -1.96 -22.34
CA PRO A 54 5.83 -2.92 -23.36
C PRO A 54 5.81 -4.34 -22.76
N ALA A 55 4.78 -5.12 -23.07
CA ALA A 55 4.55 -6.43 -22.45
C ALA A 55 5.74 -7.39 -22.65
N GLU A 56 6.45 -7.28 -23.77
CA GLU A 56 7.65 -8.05 -24.12
C GLU A 56 8.88 -7.77 -23.24
N SER A 57 8.89 -6.61 -22.56
CA SER A 57 9.91 -6.18 -21.60
C SER A 57 9.57 -6.61 -20.17
N ILE A 58 8.38 -7.18 -19.93
CA ILE A 58 7.93 -7.61 -18.61
C ILE A 58 7.94 -9.14 -18.54
N ILE A 59 8.65 -9.68 -17.56
CA ILE A 59 8.51 -11.07 -17.15
C ILE A 59 7.68 -11.05 -15.87
N PRO A 60 6.36 -11.34 -15.94
CA PRO A 60 5.52 -11.30 -14.76
C PRO A 60 5.96 -12.40 -13.79
N ASN A 61 6.25 -12.02 -12.55
CA ASN A 61 6.31 -12.99 -11.46
C ASN A 61 4.88 -13.40 -11.14
N ASP A 62 4.46 -14.48 -11.79
CA ASP A 62 3.09 -14.90 -11.77
C ASP A 62 2.77 -15.66 -10.47
N TYR A 63 2.34 -14.91 -9.46
CA TYR A 63 1.80 -15.49 -8.24
C TYR A 63 0.58 -16.40 -8.49
N ARG A 64 -0.02 -16.46 -9.69
CA ARG A 64 -1.13 -17.39 -9.98
C ARG A 64 -0.72 -18.85 -9.86
N ILE A 65 0.49 -19.23 -10.26
CA ILE A 65 0.99 -20.62 -10.08
C ILE A 65 1.15 -20.92 -8.60
N PHE A 66 1.68 -19.97 -7.83
CA PHE A 66 1.78 -20.13 -6.40
C PHE A 66 0.39 -20.18 -5.74
N ARG A 67 -0.53 -19.30 -6.16
CA ARG A 67 -1.92 -19.24 -5.71
C ARG A 67 -2.65 -20.56 -5.93
N THR A 68 -2.52 -21.23 -7.08
CA THR A 68 -3.15 -22.54 -7.28
C THR A 68 -2.61 -23.60 -6.31
N GLN A 69 -1.40 -23.42 -5.79
CA GLN A 69 -0.81 -24.32 -4.80
C GLN A 69 -1.26 -24.05 -3.36
N VAL A 70 -1.63 -22.81 -3.00
CA VAL A 70 -2.07 -22.43 -1.63
C VAL A 70 -3.57 -22.15 -1.47
N SER A 71 -4.21 -21.61 -2.51
CA SER A 71 -5.61 -21.20 -2.49
C SER A 71 -6.53 -22.41 -2.28
N GLY A 72 -7.36 -22.34 -1.24
CA GLY A 72 -8.30 -23.41 -0.88
C GLY A 72 -7.70 -24.57 -0.10
N LYS A 73 -6.38 -24.58 0.17
CA LYS A 73 -5.74 -25.61 1.01
C LYS A 73 -5.54 -25.20 2.46
N LEU A 74 -5.45 -23.89 2.71
CA LEU A 74 -5.26 -23.35 4.04
C LEU A 74 -6.63 -23.09 4.70
N PRO A 75 -6.82 -23.48 5.97
CA PRO A 75 -8.03 -23.14 6.72
C PRO A 75 -8.15 -21.62 6.85
N VAL A 76 -9.38 -21.12 6.85
CA VAL A 76 -9.67 -19.69 7.08
C VAL A 76 -10.06 -19.49 8.53
N ARG A 77 -9.44 -18.51 9.20
CA ARG A 77 -9.76 -18.13 10.59
C ARG A 77 -10.55 -16.83 10.65
N ASP A 78 -11.44 -16.75 11.64
CA ASP A 78 -12.25 -15.55 11.95
C ASP A 78 -11.40 -14.44 12.57
N GLU A 79 -10.53 -13.84 11.76
CA GLU A 79 -9.76 -12.68 12.13
C GLU A 79 -9.38 -11.85 10.91
N VAL A 80 -9.10 -10.57 11.14
CA VAL A 80 -8.38 -9.72 10.19
C VAL A 80 -6.93 -9.63 10.62
N VAL A 81 -6.01 -9.75 9.67
CA VAL A 81 -4.58 -9.45 9.90
C VAL A 81 -4.29 -8.08 9.32
N PHE A 82 -3.95 -7.13 10.19
CA PHE A 82 -3.64 -5.76 9.81
C PHE A 82 -2.13 -5.54 9.71
N PHE A 83 -1.63 -5.16 8.54
CA PHE A 83 -0.24 -4.78 8.33
C PHE A 83 -0.10 -3.26 8.43
N SER A 84 0.50 -2.78 9.51
CA SER A 84 0.69 -1.35 9.72
C SER A 84 1.79 -0.78 8.83
N GLN A 85 1.87 0.55 8.85
CA GLN A 85 2.88 1.35 8.17
C GLN A 85 3.29 2.48 9.14
N PRO A 86 4.57 2.89 9.16
CA PRO A 86 5.10 3.92 10.04
C PRO A 86 4.64 5.34 9.64
N LEU A 87 3.33 5.56 9.47
CA LEU A 87 2.76 6.80 8.93
C LEU A 87 3.08 8.04 9.77
N GLN A 88 3.09 7.91 11.10
CA GLN A 88 3.49 9.01 11.97
C GLN A 88 4.97 9.38 11.80
N ARG A 89 5.85 8.37 11.73
CA ARG A 89 7.29 8.58 11.58
C ARG A 89 7.64 9.15 10.20
N ASP A 90 7.02 8.64 9.15
CA ASP A 90 7.41 8.94 7.78
C ASP A 90 6.63 10.12 7.17
N LEU A 91 5.38 10.33 7.60
CA LEU A 91 4.47 11.35 7.06
C LEU A 91 3.89 12.30 8.12
N GLY A 92 4.15 12.07 9.41
CA GLY A 92 3.58 12.88 10.49
C GLY A 92 2.07 12.71 10.67
N LEU A 93 1.50 11.60 10.18
CA LEU A 93 0.07 11.32 10.24
C LEU A 93 -0.31 10.58 11.53
N ASN A 94 -1.13 11.23 12.35
CA ASN A 94 -1.75 10.62 13.52
C ASN A 94 -2.99 9.85 13.08
N ILE A 95 -2.98 8.53 13.27
CA ILE A 95 -4.12 7.66 12.99
C ILE A 95 -4.77 7.22 14.30
N ASP A 96 -6.09 7.22 14.33
CA ASP A 96 -6.84 6.56 15.39
C ASP A 96 -6.82 5.05 15.14
N ILE A 97 -5.90 4.36 15.84
CA ILE A 97 -5.69 2.92 15.71
C ILE A 97 -6.93 2.15 16.16
N ASP A 98 -7.58 2.57 17.24
CA ASP A 98 -8.75 1.88 17.79
C ASP A 98 -9.95 2.01 16.84
N ALA A 99 -10.18 3.21 16.30
CA ALA A 99 -11.21 3.41 15.27
C ALA A 99 -10.90 2.61 13.99
N THR A 100 -9.62 2.50 13.61
CA THR A 100 -9.18 1.67 12.48
C THR A 100 -9.48 0.19 12.71
N ILE A 101 -9.16 -0.33 13.90
CA ILE A 101 -9.45 -1.71 14.28
C ILE A 101 -10.97 -1.95 14.29
N ALA A 102 -11.75 -1.05 14.89
CA ALA A 102 -13.21 -1.18 14.93
C ALA A 102 -13.81 -1.19 13.51
N ALA A 103 -13.38 -0.28 12.64
CA ALA A 103 -13.88 -0.17 11.27
C ALA A 103 -13.56 -1.42 10.43
N VAL A 104 -12.35 -1.97 10.56
CA VAL A 104 -11.96 -3.15 9.77
C VAL A 104 -12.67 -4.42 10.23
N LEU A 105 -12.85 -4.57 11.55
CA LEU A 105 -13.62 -5.68 12.11
C LEU A 105 -15.08 -5.61 11.70
N GLN A 106 -15.69 -4.43 11.77
CA GLN A 106 -17.07 -4.21 11.32
C GLN A 106 -17.24 -4.51 9.84
N HIS A 107 -16.33 -4.04 8.98
CA HIS A 107 -16.41 -4.23 7.54
C HIS A 107 -16.35 -5.71 7.15
N HIS A 108 -15.43 -6.48 7.75
CA HIS A 108 -15.27 -7.90 7.44
C HIS A 108 -16.11 -8.84 8.31
N LYS A 109 -16.83 -8.31 9.31
CA LYS A 109 -17.55 -9.09 10.33
C LYS A 109 -16.65 -10.06 11.08
N ALA A 110 -15.41 -9.65 11.37
CA ALA A 110 -14.45 -10.43 12.16
C ALA A 110 -14.62 -10.18 13.65
N SER A 111 -14.34 -11.21 14.46
CA SER A 111 -14.29 -11.08 15.92
C SER A 111 -12.93 -10.58 16.46
N ARG A 112 -11.85 -10.71 15.68
CA ARG A 112 -10.48 -10.43 16.12
C ARG A 112 -9.65 -9.71 15.07
N CYS A 113 -8.80 -8.78 15.53
CA CYS A 113 -7.76 -8.14 14.72
C CYS A 113 -6.39 -8.56 15.25
N ARG A 114 -5.52 -9.05 14.36
CA ARG A 114 -4.11 -9.34 14.64
C ARG A 114 -3.27 -8.23 14.01
N TRP A 115 -2.57 -7.47 14.84
CA TRP A 115 -1.85 -6.27 14.41
C TRP A 115 -0.36 -6.57 14.16
N ILE A 116 0.06 -6.46 12.92
CA ILE A 116 1.42 -6.73 12.48
C ILE A 116 2.16 -5.42 12.19
N LEU A 117 3.18 -5.16 12.98
CA LEU A 117 4.07 -4.00 12.84
C LEU A 117 4.93 -4.09 11.59
N HIS A 118 5.10 -2.94 10.93
CA HIS A 118 6.14 -2.77 9.95
C HIS A 118 7.52 -2.95 10.62
N PRO A 119 8.54 -3.51 9.94
CA PRO A 119 9.87 -3.70 10.52
C PRO A 119 10.50 -2.43 11.11
N ARG A 120 10.15 -1.26 10.54
CA ARG A 120 10.61 0.07 10.97
C ARG A 120 9.84 0.67 12.15
N GLU A 121 8.70 0.09 12.55
CA GLU A 121 7.94 0.53 13.73
C GLU A 121 8.50 -0.13 14.99
N THR A 122 8.47 0.58 16.12
CA THR A 122 8.96 0.05 17.41
C THR A 122 7.85 -0.14 18.43
N GLU A 123 6.68 0.44 18.18
CA GLU A 123 5.53 0.45 19.07
C GLU A 123 4.24 0.31 18.26
N GLY A 124 3.15 -0.04 18.94
CA GLY A 124 1.83 -0.23 18.38
C GLY A 124 0.79 -0.50 19.46
N PRO A 125 -0.45 -0.87 19.07
CA PRO A 125 -1.50 -1.23 20.02
C PRO A 125 -1.12 -2.48 20.84
N ALA A 126 -1.85 -2.71 21.93
CA ALA A 126 -1.65 -3.88 22.77
C ALA A 126 -1.76 -5.18 21.94
N GLY A 127 -0.79 -6.08 22.08
CA GLY A 127 -0.73 -7.33 21.33
C GLY A 127 -0.19 -7.20 19.89
N ALA A 128 0.32 -6.03 19.50
CA ALA A 128 1.04 -5.86 18.24
C ALA A 128 2.32 -6.71 18.20
N GLU A 129 2.61 -7.28 17.03
CA GLU A 129 3.77 -8.18 16.85
C GLU A 129 4.53 -7.87 15.56
N LYS A 130 5.73 -8.44 15.42
CA LYS A 130 6.50 -8.40 14.17
C LYS A 130 6.61 -9.80 13.59
N LEU A 131 6.44 -9.91 12.27
CA LEU A 131 6.70 -11.16 11.57
C LEU A 131 8.21 -11.36 11.37
N PRO A 132 8.73 -12.57 11.58
CA PRO A 132 10.12 -12.92 11.24
C PRO A 132 10.31 -13.23 9.75
N PHE A 133 9.31 -12.93 8.92
CA PHE A 133 9.27 -13.21 7.48
C PHE A 133 8.45 -12.13 6.75
N LEU A 134 8.54 -12.08 5.42
CA LEU A 134 7.75 -11.15 4.61
C LEU A 134 6.26 -11.47 4.69
N ALA A 135 5.42 -10.44 4.73
CA ALA A 135 3.96 -10.56 4.83
C ALA A 135 3.37 -11.47 3.75
N GLU A 136 3.94 -11.50 2.55
CA GLU A 136 3.57 -12.38 1.45
C GLU A 136 3.60 -13.87 1.81
N PHE A 137 4.44 -14.27 2.77
CA PHE A 137 4.56 -15.66 3.23
C PHE A 137 3.66 -16.01 4.42
N PHE A 138 2.82 -15.08 4.88
CA PHE A 138 1.97 -15.28 6.07
C PHE A 138 1.22 -16.61 6.05
N GLY A 139 0.44 -16.87 5.00
CA GLY A 139 -0.39 -18.07 4.94
C GLY A 139 0.40 -19.38 5.00
N LEU A 140 1.58 -19.41 4.37
CA LEU A 140 2.45 -20.58 4.41
C LEU A 140 3.07 -20.81 5.79
N ARG A 141 3.51 -19.73 6.44
CA ARG A 141 4.24 -19.82 7.70
C ARG A 141 3.32 -20.06 8.88
N GLU A 142 2.13 -19.48 8.85
CA GLU A 142 1.12 -19.60 9.89
C GLU A 142 0.23 -20.84 9.68
N GLY A 143 0.17 -21.37 8.45
CA GLY A 143 -0.65 -22.54 8.13
C GLY A 143 -2.15 -22.26 8.06
N TYR A 144 -2.55 -20.99 7.95
CA TYR A 144 -3.95 -20.56 7.80
C TYR A 144 -4.03 -19.22 7.06
N LEU A 145 -5.22 -18.83 6.63
CA LEU A 145 -5.51 -17.49 6.09
C LEU A 145 -6.52 -16.75 6.97
N PRO A 146 -6.38 -15.44 7.19
CA PRO A 146 -7.44 -14.65 7.83
C PRO A 146 -8.64 -14.49 6.89
N ILE A 147 -9.78 -14.05 7.43
CA ILE A 147 -10.92 -13.71 6.57
C ILE A 147 -10.56 -12.56 5.61
N ALA A 148 -9.72 -11.64 6.06
CA ALA A 148 -9.16 -10.60 5.21
C ALA A 148 -7.83 -10.11 5.75
N PHE A 149 -7.04 -9.51 4.87
CA PHE A 149 -5.92 -8.68 5.27
C PHE A 149 -6.33 -7.20 5.23
N ALA A 150 -5.63 -6.36 5.97
CA ALA A 150 -5.85 -4.93 5.95
C ALA A 150 -4.55 -4.14 6.08
N THR A 151 -4.54 -2.91 5.57
CA THR A 151 -3.41 -1.99 5.68
C THR A 151 -3.85 -0.54 5.39
N TRP A 152 -2.94 0.42 5.49
CA TRP A 152 -3.12 1.79 4.99
C TRP A 152 -2.50 2.02 3.61
N MET A 153 -1.25 1.61 3.43
CA MET A 153 -0.46 1.91 2.22
C MET A 153 0.61 0.86 1.93
N SER A 154 0.57 -0.29 2.59
CA SER A 154 1.54 -1.35 2.34
C SER A 154 1.31 -1.99 0.96
N SER A 155 2.41 -2.33 0.26
CA SER A 155 2.35 -3.05 -1.01
C SER A 155 1.70 -4.44 -0.92
N VAL A 156 1.48 -4.95 0.30
CA VAL A 156 0.69 -6.16 0.55
C VAL A 156 -0.75 -6.05 0.02
N ALA A 157 -1.29 -4.83 -0.07
CA ALA A 157 -2.57 -4.56 -0.71
C ALA A 157 -2.62 -5.03 -2.17
N ARG A 158 -1.46 -5.10 -2.81
CA ARG A 158 -1.31 -5.59 -4.18
C ARG A 158 -0.94 -7.07 -4.26
N SER A 159 0.01 -7.51 -3.44
CA SER A 159 0.58 -8.86 -3.55
C SER A 159 -0.34 -9.93 -2.97
N LEU A 160 -0.96 -9.69 -1.81
CA LEU A 160 -1.76 -10.71 -1.12
C LEU A 160 -3.06 -11.12 -1.85
N PRO A 161 -3.81 -10.23 -2.53
CA PRO A 161 -4.91 -10.67 -3.38
C PRO A 161 -4.45 -11.62 -4.49
N ALA A 162 -3.30 -11.33 -5.11
CA ALA A 162 -2.75 -12.15 -6.18
C ALA A 162 -2.25 -13.52 -5.68
N ILE A 163 -1.65 -13.55 -4.48
CA ILE A 163 -1.08 -14.76 -3.86
C ILE A 163 -2.17 -15.66 -3.27
N TYR A 164 -3.13 -15.09 -2.53
CA TYR A 164 -4.08 -15.88 -1.74
C TYR A 164 -5.52 -15.78 -2.22
N GLY A 165 -5.84 -14.87 -3.15
CA GLY A 165 -7.23 -14.65 -3.58
C GLY A 165 -8.16 -14.18 -2.47
N ARG A 166 -7.62 -13.62 -1.38
CA ARG A 166 -8.38 -13.08 -0.25
C ARG A 166 -8.58 -11.57 -0.41
N PRO A 167 -9.68 -11.01 0.12
CA PRO A 167 -9.86 -9.58 0.18
C PRO A 167 -8.69 -8.93 0.95
N VAL A 168 -8.22 -7.80 0.43
CA VAL A 168 -7.34 -6.91 1.17
C VAL A 168 -7.97 -5.53 1.22
N THR A 169 -8.16 -5.02 2.43
CA THR A 169 -8.66 -3.68 2.65
C THR A 169 -7.51 -2.70 2.79
N CYS A 170 -7.61 -1.57 2.13
CA CYS A 170 -6.62 -0.50 2.20
C CYS A 170 -7.34 0.79 2.63
N PHE A 171 -6.93 1.38 3.75
CA PHE A 171 -7.52 2.61 4.27
C PHE A 171 -6.88 3.84 3.64
N ASP A 172 -7.71 4.71 3.06
CA ASP A 172 -7.30 5.87 2.28
C ASP A 172 -6.74 7.01 3.15
N ILE A 173 -5.41 7.18 3.18
CA ILE A 173 -4.76 8.22 3.99
C ILE A 173 -4.85 9.63 3.38
N ARG A 174 -5.31 9.79 2.12
CA ARG A 174 -5.34 11.09 1.43
C ARG A 174 -6.07 12.18 2.22
N PRO A 175 -7.23 11.92 2.85
CA PRO A 175 -7.92 12.94 3.64
C PRO A 175 -7.16 13.41 4.88
N LEU A 176 -6.13 12.68 5.31
CA LEU A 176 -5.31 13.03 6.48
C LEU A 176 -4.07 13.84 6.11
N LEU A 177 -3.73 13.92 4.82
CA LEU A 177 -2.57 14.67 4.37
C LEU A 177 -2.80 16.18 4.52
N PRO A 178 -1.77 16.95 4.92
CA PRO A 178 -1.89 18.40 4.99
C PRO A 178 -2.28 19.02 3.64
N ASN A 179 -3.04 20.11 3.65
CA ASN A 179 -3.40 20.85 2.43
C ASN A 179 -2.18 21.39 1.66
N THR A 180 -1.03 21.48 2.33
CA THR A 180 0.25 21.88 1.74
C THR A 180 1.03 20.71 1.11
N THR A 181 0.46 19.51 1.08
CA THR A 181 1.11 18.33 0.50
C THR A 181 1.38 18.53 -0.99
N ASN A 182 2.57 18.12 -1.42
CA ASN A 182 3.02 18.29 -2.79
C ASN A 182 2.08 17.57 -3.79
N ALA A 183 1.66 18.26 -4.85
CA ALA A 183 0.77 17.74 -5.89
C ALA A 183 1.32 16.52 -6.64
N ASP A 184 2.64 16.40 -6.82
CA ASP A 184 3.26 15.22 -7.41
C ASP A 184 3.15 14.00 -6.49
N TYR A 185 3.31 14.19 -5.17
CA TYR A 185 3.11 13.11 -4.20
C TYR A 185 1.65 12.65 -4.14
N LEU A 186 0.70 13.59 -4.18
CA LEU A 186 -0.73 13.25 -4.27
C LEU A 186 -1.05 12.44 -5.54
N ARG A 187 -0.46 12.81 -6.68
CA ARG A 187 -0.62 12.08 -7.94
C ARG A 187 -0.05 10.66 -7.87
N GLU A 188 1.11 10.47 -7.24
CA GLU A 188 1.69 9.14 -7.00
C GLU A 188 0.83 8.29 -6.08
N LEU A 189 0.24 8.91 -5.04
CA LEU A 189 -0.64 8.23 -4.10
C LEU A 189 -1.95 7.79 -4.78
N ASP A 190 -2.53 8.64 -5.63
CA ASP A 190 -3.69 8.28 -6.46
C ASP A 190 -3.38 7.10 -7.39
N ALA A 191 -2.23 7.15 -8.06
CA ALA A 191 -1.78 6.03 -8.91
C ALA A 191 -1.59 4.74 -8.11
N THR A 192 -1.10 4.84 -6.87
CA THR A 192 -0.92 3.69 -5.98
C THR A 192 -2.25 3.08 -5.54
N TYR A 193 -3.23 3.90 -5.16
CA TYR A 193 -4.57 3.41 -4.82
C TYR A 193 -5.31 2.81 -6.01
N ALA A 194 -5.12 3.37 -7.21
CA ALA A 194 -5.62 2.78 -8.45
C ALA A 194 -4.97 1.41 -8.72
N ASP A 195 -3.65 1.29 -8.53
CA ASP A 195 -2.93 0.02 -8.66
C ASP A 195 -3.42 -1.03 -7.66
N PHE A 196 -3.63 -0.65 -6.39
CA PHE A 196 -4.20 -1.54 -5.39
C PHE A 196 -5.62 -2.00 -5.76
N SER A 197 -6.46 -1.08 -6.23
CA SER A 197 -7.82 -1.41 -6.68
C SER A 197 -7.81 -2.37 -7.87
N ASN A 198 -6.92 -2.13 -8.84
CA ASN A 198 -6.72 -3.01 -10.00
C ASN A 198 -6.22 -4.41 -9.60
N ALA A 199 -5.45 -4.49 -8.51
CA ALA A 199 -5.03 -5.77 -7.93
C ALA A 199 -6.12 -6.47 -7.11
N GLY A 200 -7.29 -5.84 -6.91
CA GLY A 200 -8.42 -6.39 -6.17
C GLY A 200 -8.50 -5.98 -4.69
N ALA A 201 -7.72 -4.97 -4.27
CA ALA A 201 -7.88 -4.38 -2.95
C ALA A 201 -9.15 -3.52 -2.88
N VAL A 202 -9.80 -3.50 -1.72
CA VAL A 202 -10.93 -2.62 -1.42
C VAL A 202 -10.39 -1.38 -0.73
N ILE A 203 -10.59 -0.20 -1.32
CA ILE A 203 -10.20 1.07 -0.72
C ILE A 203 -11.34 1.57 0.17
N LEU A 204 -11.07 1.74 1.47
CA LEU A 204 -12.02 2.28 2.43
C LEU A 204 -11.60 3.67 2.88
N PRO A 205 -12.56 4.57 3.18
CA PRO A 205 -12.24 5.84 3.82
C PRO A 205 -11.63 5.60 5.20
N GLN A 206 -10.77 6.51 5.65
CA GLN A 206 -10.30 6.50 7.04
C GLN A 206 -11.47 6.67 7.99
N PRO A 207 -11.57 5.85 9.04
CA PRO A 207 -12.58 6.06 10.06
C PRO A 207 -12.32 7.40 10.74
N HIS A 208 -13.36 8.24 10.80
CA HIS A 208 -13.27 9.54 11.43
C HIS A 208 -13.01 9.37 12.93
N THR A 209 -12.05 10.15 13.43
CA THR A 209 -12.05 10.53 14.84
C THR A 209 -13.36 11.26 15.10
N GLY A 210 -14.16 10.77 16.03
CA GLY A 210 -15.40 11.43 16.43
C GLY A 210 -15.13 12.80 17.04
N LEU A 211 -15.04 13.83 16.20
CA LEU A 211 -15.37 15.21 16.55
C LEU A 211 -16.31 15.72 15.46
N PRO A 212 -17.54 16.15 15.81
CA PRO A 212 -18.44 16.72 14.83
C PRO A 212 -17.78 17.96 14.23
N GLN A 213 -17.56 17.95 12.91
CA GLN A 213 -17.39 19.20 12.20
C GLN A 213 -18.68 19.99 12.43
N THR A 214 -18.58 21.08 13.18
CA THR A 214 -19.61 22.11 13.18
C THR A 214 -19.71 22.61 11.74
N HIS A 215 -20.61 22.00 10.97
CA HIS A 215 -21.17 22.61 9.79
C HIS A 215 -21.82 23.91 10.25
N THR A 216 -21.07 25.02 10.17
CA THR A 216 -21.72 26.30 9.96
C THR A 216 -22.19 26.27 8.51
N PRO A 217 -23.50 26.19 8.22
CA PRO A 217 -23.94 26.32 6.85
C PRO A 217 -23.50 27.71 6.36
N ARG A 218 -22.80 27.76 5.22
CA ARG A 218 -22.60 29.02 4.50
C ARG A 218 -23.97 29.46 4.02
N ASP A 219 -24.50 30.51 4.64
CA ASP A 219 -25.65 31.25 4.14
C ASP A 219 -25.36 31.73 2.71
N PRO A 220 -26.17 31.39 1.69
CA PRO A 220 -25.98 31.88 0.33
C PRO A 220 -26.52 33.30 0.10
N ALA A 221 -26.96 34.00 1.13
CA ALA A 221 -27.71 35.25 0.99
C ALA A 221 -27.12 36.40 1.81
N ALA A 222 -25.91 36.85 1.48
CA ALA A 222 -25.46 38.19 1.84
C ALA A 222 -24.43 38.69 0.83
N HIS A 223 -24.70 39.88 0.27
CA HIS A 223 -23.92 40.62 -0.73
C HIS A 223 -24.37 40.47 -2.19
N ALA A 224 -25.68 40.61 -2.42
CA ALA A 224 -26.17 41.52 -3.46
C ALA A 224 -26.88 42.69 -2.77
N ALA A 225 -26.15 43.78 -2.54
CA ALA A 225 -26.63 45.14 -2.30
C ALA A 225 -25.43 46.09 -2.42
#